data_AF-A0A536WT87-F1
#
_entry.id   AF-A0A536WT87-F1
#
_cell.length_a   1.000
_cell.length_b   1.000
_cell.length_c   1.000
_cell.angle_alpha   90.00
_cell.angle_beta   90.00
_cell.angle_gamma   90.00
#
_symmetry.space_group_name_H-M   'P 1'
#
loop_
_entity.id
_entity.type
_entity.pdbx_description
1 polymer ?
#
loop_
_entity_poly.entity_id
_entity_poly.type
_entity_poly.pdbx_seq_one_letter_code
_entity_poly.pdbx_strand_id
1 'polypeptide(L)'
;MKTSFAGIAAIVLLLALAGCGMSSDERDRQKQAREAATRKAVADSLAEERDKDRRMLEAATADAGERIARSEKERDQGLAKAAALDAANAQARTAEEQKRAADADALRRYTEKLRTSLADPDSLQLRTAELSPKRNGMCAMFTSRDKTGRNLGLKRVVVTDARVAAEEAPTREAMSQYLLFQLAARDTGCFPDVLQVKMLQ
;
A
#
# COMPACT_ATOMS: atom_id res chain seq x y z
N MET A 1 -43.99 59.13 -87.67
CA MET A 1 -43.51 57.96 -88.43
C MET A 1 -42.32 57.36 -87.69
N LYS A 2 -42.34 56.04 -87.44
CA LYS A 2 -41.21 55.07 -87.42
C LYS A 2 -40.03 55.40 -86.47
N THR A 3 -39.48 54.56 -85.59
CA THR A 3 -39.36 53.11 -85.34
C THR A 3 -38.49 53.05 -84.05
N SER A 4 -38.62 52.13 -83.09
CA SER A 4 -38.04 50.79 -83.17
C SER A 4 -38.39 49.98 -81.91
N PHE A 5 -39.43 49.17 -82.02
CA PHE A 5 -39.81 48.06 -81.13
C PHE A 5 -38.89 46.82 -81.30
N ALA A 6 -37.63 47.01 -81.70
CA ALA A 6 -36.77 45.93 -82.17
C ALA A 6 -36.01 45.16 -81.06
N GLY A 7 -35.93 45.71 -79.84
CA GLY A 7 -35.10 45.12 -78.77
C GLY A 7 -35.78 43.99 -77.97
N ILE A 8 -37.09 44.04 -77.79
CA ILE A 8 -37.81 43.13 -76.86
C ILE A 8 -38.26 41.84 -77.57
N ALA A 9 -38.48 41.88 -78.89
CA ALA A 9 -38.93 40.72 -79.65
C ALA A 9 -37.84 39.63 -79.81
N ALA A 10 -36.56 39.99 -79.75
CA ALA A 10 -35.47 39.02 -79.94
C ALA A 10 -35.23 38.10 -78.73
N ILE A 11 -35.50 38.56 -77.51
CA ILE A 11 -35.28 37.77 -76.29
C ILE A 11 -36.45 36.81 -76.03
N VAL A 12 -37.67 37.16 -76.43
CA VAL A 12 -38.84 36.28 -76.31
C VAL A 12 -38.84 35.19 -77.37
N LEU A 13 -38.27 35.43 -78.57
CA LEU A 13 -38.20 34.42 -79.63
C LEU A 13 -37.19 33.29 -79.35
N LEU A 14 -36.16 33.54 -78.55
CA LEU A 14 -35.15 32.52 -78.18
C LEU A 14 -35.60 31.60 -77.04
N LEU A 15 -36.60 32.00 -76.24
CA LEU A 15 -37.21 31.15 -75.21
C LEU A 15 -38.35 30.26 -75.72
N ALA A 16 -38.88 30.53 -76.93
CA ALA A 16 -40.02 29.81 -77.49
C ALA A 16 -39.66 28.61 -78.41
N LEU A 17 -38.38 28.42 -78.76
CA LEU A 17 -37.95 27.35 -79.69
C LEU A 17 -37.31 26.12 -79.02
N ALA A 18 -37.25 26.06 -77.69
CA ALA A 18 -36.78 24.87 -76.95
C ALA A 18 -37.92 23.97 -76.42
N GLY A 19 -39.15 24.18 -76.91
CA GLY A 19 -40.34 23.40 -76.55
C GLY A 19 -40.70 22.34 -77.59
N CYS A 20 -39.77 21.47 -77.99
CA CYS A 20 -40.15 20.23 -78.68
C CYS A 20 -40.96 19.38 -77.69
N GLY A 21 -42.26 19.24 -77.97
CA GLY A 21 -43.14 18.38 -77.20
C GLY A 21 -42.67 16.93 -77.31
N MET A 22 -42.01 16.43 -76.27
CA MET A 22 -41.71 15.00 -76.09
C MET A 22 -42.98 14.18 -76.31
N SER A 23 -42.89 13.15 -77.16
CA SER A 23 -43.97 12.19 -77.37
C SER A 23 -44.31 11.46 -76.05
N SER A 24 -45.54 10.95 -75.90
CA SER A 24 -45.98 10.27 -74.68
C SER A 24 -45.04 9.13 -74.26
N ASP A 25 -44.54 8.37 -75.23
CA ASP A 25 -43.58 7.27 -75.02
C ASP A 25 -42.24 7.76 -74.48
N GLU A 26 -41.80 8.95 -74.89
CA GLU A 26 -40.57 9.57 -74.41
C GLU A 26 -40.72 10.08 -72.98
N ARG A 27 -41.89 10.62 -72.62
CA ARG A 27 -42.20 11.02 -71.24
C ARG A 27 -42.31 9.82 -70.32
N ASP A 28 -42.90 8.71 -70.78
CA ASP A 28 -43.03 7.50 -69.97
C ASP A 28 -41.71 6.78 -69.81
N ARG A 29 -40.86 6.72 -70.85
CA ARG A 29 -39.46 6.26 -70.72
C ARG A 29 -38.66 7.14 -69.77
N GLN A 30 -38.84 8.46 -69.82
CA GLN A 30 -38.17 9.38 -68.90
C GLN A 30 -38.66 9.22 -67.46
N LYS A 31 -39.96 8.99 -67.24
CA LYS A 31 -40.51 8.69 -65.91
C LYS A 31 -39.98 7.37 -65.37
N GLN A 32 -39.99 6.30 -66.17
CA GLN A 32 -39.44 5.00 -65.79
C GLN A 32 -37.93 5.09 -65.49
N ALA A 33 -37.17 5.84 -66.30
CA ALA A 33 -35.75 6.07 -66.05
C ALA A 33 -35.51 6.87 -64.76
N ARG A 34 -36.35 7.87 -64.45
CA ARG A 34 -36.28 8.62 -63.19
C ARG A 34 -36.66 7.75 -61.99
N GLU A 35 -37.70 6.93 -62.09
CA GLU A 35 -38.10 6.00 -61.03
C GLU A 35 -37.04 4.91 -60.79
N ALA A 36 -36.41 4.40 -61.85
CA ALA A 36 -35.29 3.47 -61.71
C ALA A 36 -34.07 4.15 -61.06
N ALA A 37 -33.77 5.39 -61.44
CA ALA A 37 -32.70 6.17 -60.85
C ALA A 37 -32.94 6.50 -59.37
N THR A 38 -34.17 6.87 -58.99
CA THR A 38 -34.52 7.13 -57.58
C THR A 38 -34.50 5.85 -56.75
N ARG A 39 -35.03 4.73 -57.26
CA ARG A 39 -34.95 3.42 -56.58
C ARG A 39 -33.50 2.99 -56.37
N LYS A 40 -32.64 3.20 -57.38
CA LYS A 40 -31.21 2.92 -57.27
C LYS A 40 -30.54 3.81 -56.23
N ALA A 41 -30.80 5.12 -56.26
CA ALA A 41 -30.25 6.06 -55.28
C ALA A 41 -30.68 5.73 -53.84
N VAL A 42 -31.92 5.31 -53.63
CA VAL A 42 -32.43 4.85 -52.32
C VAL A 42 -31.75 3.55 -51.89
N ALA A 43 -31.59 2.58 -52.81
CA ALA A 43 -30.90 1.33 -52.51
C ALA A 43 -29.42 1.55 -52.17
N ASP A 44 -28.73 2.41 -52.92
CA ASP A 44 -27.33 2.78 -52.67
C ASP A 44 -27.19 3.51 -51.33
N SER A 45 -28.12 4.43 -51.00
CA SER A 45 -28.14 5.12 -49.71
C SER A 45 -28.40 4.17 -48.53
N LEU A 46 -29.31 3.22 -48.66
CA LEU A 46 -29.57 2.21 -47.63
C LEU A 46 -28.38 1.25 -47.44
N ALA A 47 -27.66 0.92 -48.51
CA ALA A 47 -26.44 0.12 -48.43
C ALA A 47 -25.33 0.88 -47.69
N GLU A 48 -25.15 2.18 -48.00
CA GLU A 48 -24.18 3.02 -47.32
C GLU A 48 -24.48 3.21 -45.83
N GLU A 49 -25.75 3.45 -45.46
CA GLU A 49 -26.15 3.58 -44.05
C GLU A 49 -25.94 2.27 -43.27
N ARG A 50 -26.27 1.11 -43.86
CA ARG A 50 -25.98 -0.19 -43.23
C ARG A 50 -24.49 -0.42 -43.01
N ASP A 51 -23.65 0.01 -43.96
CA ASP A 51 -22.21 -0.08 -43.81
C ASP A 51 -21.67 0.86 -42.73
N LYS A 52 -22.22 2.08 -42.61
CA LYS A 52 -21.91 3.00 -41.51
C LYS A 52 -22.32 2.43 -40.17
N ASP A 53 -23.56 1.92 -40.05
CA ASP A 53 -24.08 1.31 -38.83
C ASP A 53 -23.22 0.12 -38.42
N ARG A 54 -22.83 -0.74 -39.36
CA ARG A 54 -21.92 -1.86 -39.09
C ARG A 54 -20.58 -1.37 -38.51
N ARG A 55 -19.96 -0.35 -39.12
CA ARG A 55 -18.69 0.20 -38.63
C ARG A 55 -18.84 0.85 -37.26
N MET A 56 -19.96 1.55 -37.01
CA MET A 56 -20.23 2.14 -35.70
C MET A 56 -20.40 1.06 -34.63
N LEU A 57 -21.10 -0.03 -34.94
CA LEU A 57 -21.28 -1.16 -34.04
C LEU A 57 -19.95 -1.88 -33.76
N GLU A 58 -19.13 -2.13 -34.79
CA GLU A 58 -17.80 -2.73 -34.63
C GLU A 58 -16.87 -1.84 -33.79
N ALA A 59 -16.88 -0.52 -34.04
CA ALA A 59 -16.10 0.42 -33.24
C ALA A 59 -16.58 0.49 -31.78
N ALA A 60 -17.89 0.52 -31.54
CA ALA A 60 -18.47 0.55 -30.20
C ALA A 60 -18.19 -0.74 -29.41
N THR A 61 -18.26 -1.90 -30.07
CA THR A 61 -17.94 -3.18 -29.43
C THR A 61 -16.46 -3.33 -29.13
N ALA A 62 -15.57 -2.85 -30.00
CA ALA A 62 -14.13 -2.81 -29.75
C ALA A 62 -13.78 -1.90 -28.56
N ASP A 63 -14.33 -0.68 -28.50
CA ASP A 63 -14.12 0.23 -27.38
C ASP A 63 -14.66 -0.35 -26.06
N ALA A 64 -15.87 -0.91 -26.08
CA ALA A 64 -16.43 -1.57 -24.90
C ALA A 64 -15.56 -2.74 -24.42
N GLY A 65 -15.05 -3.56 -25.34
CA GLY A 65 -14.13 -4.65 -25.04
C GLY A 65 -12.82 -4.17 -24.40
N GLU A 66 -12.23 -3.10 -24.94
CA GLU A 66 -11.00 -2.51 -24.38
C GLU A 66 -11.23 -1.96 -22.96
N ARG A 67 -12.35 -1.26 -22.75
CA ARG A 67 -12.72 -0.71 -21.45
C ARG A 67 -12.93 -1.81 -20.40
N ILE A 68 -13.62 -2.89 -20.77
CA ILE A 68 -13.80 -4.05 -19.90
C ILE A 68 -12.45 -4.67 -19.56
N ALA A 69 -11.62 -5.00 -20.56
CA ALA A 69 -10.31 -5.60 -20.34
C ALA A 69 -9.38 -4.72 -19.47
N ARG A 70 -9.43 -3.39 -19.67
CA ARG A 70 -8.68 -2.44 -18.83
C ARG A 70 -9.17 -2.47 -17.40
N SER A 71 -10.49 -2.42 -17.18
CA SER A 71 -11.08 -2.46 -15.84
C SER A 71 -10.79 -3.77 -15.11
N GLU A 72 -10.80 -4.90 -15.82
CA GLU A 72 -10.46 -6.22 -15.27
C GLU A 72 -9.00 -6.25 -14.83
N LYS A 73 -8.09 -5.77 -15.68
CA LYS A 73 -6.66 -5.69 -15.37
C LYS A 73 -6.39 -4.77 -14.17
N GLU A 74 -7.04 -3.62 -14.09
CA GLU A 74 -6.92 -2.69 -12.95
C GLU A 74 -7.45 -3.33 -11.66
N ARG A 75 -8.58 -4.04 -11.74
CA ARG A 75 -9.16 -4.75 -10.60
C ARG A 75 -8.25 -5.87 -10.12
N ASP A 76 -7.73 -6.69 -11.03
CA ASP A 76 -6.85 -7.81 -10.70
C ASP A 76 -5.52 -7.30 -10.10
N GLN A 77 -4.97 -6.19 -10.63
CA GLN A 77 -3.84 -5.50 -10.03
C GLN A 77 -4.16 -4.95 -8.63
N GLY A 78 -5.36 -4.40 -8.44
CA GLY A 78 -5.84 -3.93 -7.13
C GLY A 78 -5.91 -5.06 -6.11
N LEU A 79 -6.47 -6.20 -6.50
CA LEU A 79 -6.55 -7.41 -5.65
C LEU A 79 -5.16 -7.95 -5.32
N ALA A 80 -4.25 -8.03 -6.30
CA ALA A 80 -2.88 -8.48 -6.07
C ALA A 80 -2.12 -7.57 -5.10
N LYS A 81 -2.29 -6.24 -5.23
CA LYS A 81 -1.69 -5.26 -4.31
C LYS A 81 -2.26 -5.37 -2.89
N ALA A 82 -3.58 -5.54 -2.76
CA ALA A 82 -4.22 -5.74 -1.46
C ALA A 82 -3.72 -7.01 -0.77
N ALA A 83 -3.68 -8.14 -1.50
CA ALA A 83 -3.16 -9.41 -0.98
C ALA A 83 -1.68 -9.31 -0.57
N ALA A 84 -0.85 -8.60 -1.34
CA ALA A 84 0.55 -8.37 -0.99
C ALA A 84 0.70 -7.52 0.29
N LEU A 85 -0.13 -6.49 0.45
CA LEU A 85 -0.14 -5.66 1.65
C LEU A 85 -0.59 -6.46 2.89
N ASP A 86 -1.64 -7.27 2.74
CA ASP A 86 -2.13 -8.13 3.81
C ASP A 86 -1.08 -9.17 4.24
N ALA A 87 -0.38 -9.78 3.28
CA ALA A 87 0.72 -10.69 3.56
C ALA A 87 1.87 -10.01 4.29
N ALA A 88 2.26 -8.80 3.86
CA ALA A 88 3.29 -8.01 4.53
C ALA A 88 2.89 -7.63 5.97
N ASN A 89 1.64 -7.23 6.18
CA ASN A 89 1.10 -6.92 7.50
C ASN A 89 1.06 -8.16 8.40
N ALA A 90 0.67 -9.32 7.87
CA ALA A 90 0.69 -10.57 8.60
C ALA A 90 2.11 -10.96 9.02
N GLN A 91 3.09 -10.83 8.12
CA GLN A 91 4.51 -11.07 8.43
C GLN A 91 5.06 -10.10 9.48
N ALA A 92 4.68 -8.81 9.42
CA ALA A 92 5.09 -7.84 10.43
C ALA A 92 4.55 -8.22 11.82
N ARG A 93 3.27 -8.63 11.91
CA ARG A 93 2.66 -9.07 13.17
C ARG A 93 3.35 -10.30 13.75
N THR A 94 3.62 -11.31 12.92
CA THR A 94 4.31 -12.53 13.39
C THR A 94 5.73 -12.23 13.84
N ALA A 95 6.46 -11.35 13.15
CA ALA A 95 7.80 -10.92 13.59
C ALA A 95 7.76 -10.17 14.93
N GLU A 96 6.77 -9.32 15.16
CA GLU A 96 6.57 -8.65 16.44
C GLU A 96 6.24 -9.63 17.57
N GLU A 97 5.36 -10.60 17.31
CA GLU A 97 5.00 -11.64 18.29
C GLU A 97 6.20 -12.51 18.65
N GLN A 98 6.99 -12.92 17.66
CA GLN A 98 8.24 -13.67 17.88
C GLN A 98 9.24 -12.86 18.72
N LYS A 99 9.38 -11.57 18.45
CA LYS A 99 10.25 -10.67 19.23
C LYS A 99 9.76 -10.56 20.68
N ARG A 100 8.46 -10.39 20.90
CA ARG A 100 7.88 -10.33 22.25
C ARG A 100 8.06 -11.64 23.01
N ALA A 101 7.88 -12.78 22.33
CA ALA A 101 8.12 -14.10 22.92
C ALA A 101 9.59 -14.28 23.31
N ALA A 102 10.53 -13.92 22.43
CA ALA A 102 11.96 -13.98 22.71
C ALA A 102 12.37 -13.07 23.88
N ASP A 103 11.75 -11.89 24.00
CA ASP A 103 11.99 -10.97 25.12
C ASP A 103 11.47 -11.52 26.45
N ALA A 104 10.26 -12.10 26.45
CA ALA A 104 9.71 -12.76 27.63
C ALA A 104 10.57 -13.95 28.07
N ASP A 105 11.07 -14.75 27.12
CA ASP A 105 11.99 -15.85 27.39
C ASP A 105 13.33 -15.39 27.95
N ALA A 106 13.90 -14.30 27.42
CA ALA A 106 15.12 -13.70 27.95
C ALA A 106 14.92 -13.23 29.40
N LEU A 107 13.84 -12.51 29.69
CA LEU A 107 13.51 -12.07 31.05
C LEU A 107 13.34 -13.23 32.03
N ARG A 108 12.63 -14.28 31.60
CA ARG A 108 12.44 -15.49 32.41
C ARG A 108 13.79 -16.14 32.75
N ARG A 109 14.68 -16.30 31.76
CA ARG A 109 16.03 -16.85 31.99
C ARG A 109 16.86 -16.00 32.95
N TYR A 110 16.85 -14.68 32.79
CA TYR A 110 17.59 -13.78 33.68
C TYR A 110 17.01 -13.74 35.09
N THR A 111 15.68 -13.83 35.23
CA THR A 111 15.01 -13.92 36.54
C THR A 111 15.38 -15.23 37.25
N GLU A 112 15.43 -16.34 36.53
CA GLU A 112 15.85 -17.62 37.13
C GLU A 112 17.33 -17.60 37.53
N LYS A 113 18.18 -16.97 36.71
CA LYS A 113 19.60 -16.76 37.06
C LYS A 113 19.75 -15.88 38.31
N LEU A 114 18.92 -14.85 38.46
CA LEU A 114 18.88 -14.05 39.68
C LEU A 114 18.44 -14.91 40.87
N ARG A 115 17.31 -15.62 40.75
CA ARG A 115 16.76 -16.49 41.80
C ARG A 115 17.81 -17.48 42.33
N THR A 116 18.50 -18.17 41.43
CA THR A 116 19.54 -19.16 41.77
C THR A 116 20.80 -18.55 42.40
N SER A 117 21.03 -17.25 42.23
CA SER A 117 22.17 -16.55 42.85
C SER A 117 21.91 -16.11 44.30
N LEU A 118 20.67 -16.16 44.77
CA LEU A 118 20.30 -15.71 46.11
C LEU A 118 20.54 -16.77 47.18
N ALA A 119 20.72 -16.30 48.41
CA ALA A 119 20.86 -17.17 49.58
C ALA A 119 19.57 -17.96 49.89
N ASP A 120 18.41 -17.33 49.69
CA ASP A 120 17.08 -17.91 49.79
C ASP A 120 16.31 -17.61 48.48
N PRO A 121 16.32 -18.54 47.50
CA PRO A 121 15.69 -18.35 46.20
C PRO A 121 14.18 -18.04 46.25
N ASP A 122 13.47 -18.60 47.23
CA ASP A 122 12.02 -18.47 47.37
C ASP A 122 11.62 -17.11 47.98
N SER A 123 12.58 -16.40 48.58
CA SER A 123 12.38 -15.06 49.11
C SER A 123 12.42 -13.95 48.06
N LEU A 124 12.75 -14.26 46.79
CA LEU A 124 12.86 -13.27 45.72
C LEU A 124 11.53 -12.55 45.49
N GLN A 125 11.51 -11.24 45.67
CA GLN A 125 10.40 -10.39 45.25
C GLN A 125 10.91 -9.34 44.28
N LEU A 126 10.52 -9.46 43.01
CA LEU A 126 10.82 -8.48 41.98
C LEU A 126 9.84 -7.30 42.08
N ARG A 127 10.38 -6.09 42.10
CA ARG A 127 9.63 -4.82 42.01
C ARG A 127 9.55 -4.35 40.57
N THR A 128 10.68 -4.41 39.87
CA THR A 128 10.79 -4.12 38.44
C THR A 128 11.78 -5.10 37.82
N ALA A 129 11.52 -5.50 36.58
CA ALA A 129 12.42 -6.35 35.81
C ALA A 129 12.18 -6.08 34.32
N GLU A 130 13.19 -5.52 33.65
CA GLU A 130 13.13 -5.13 32.25
C GLU A 130 14.42 -5.54 31.55
N LEU A 131 14.35 -5.79 30.24
CA LEU A 131 15.56 -5.99 29.46
C LEU A 131 16.36 -4.69 29.43
N SER A 132 17.68 -4.82 29.46
CA SER A 132 18.55 -3.66 29.37
C SER A 132 18.33 -2.90 28.06
N PRO A 133 18.57 -1.58 28.01
CA PRO A 133 18.44 -0.80 26.77
C PRO A 133 19.28 -1.36 25.62
N LYS A 134 20.44 -1.98 25.93
CA LYS A 134 21.31 -2.64 24.95
C LYS A 134 20.93 -4.11 24.68
N ARG A 135 19.86 -4.62 25.28
CA ARG A 135 19.31 -5.98 25.15
C ARG A 135 20.35 -7.10 25.38
N ASN A 136 21.31 -6.85 26.25
CA ASN A 136 22.39 -7.76 26.62
C ASN A 136 22.32 -8.18 28.12
N GLY A 137 21.18 -7.96 28.76
CA GLY A 137 20.92 -8.31 30.15
C GLY A 137 19.53 -7.88 30.62
N MET A 138 19.30 -7.96 31.93
CA MET A 138 18.11 -7.52 32.63
C MET A 138 18.48 -6.51 33.71
N CYS A 139 17.78 -5.39 33.76
CA CYS A 139 17.81 -4.42 34.86
C CYS A 139 16.65 -4.75 35.78
N ALA A 140 16.92 -4.96 37.07
CA ALA A 140 15.85 -5.27 38.01
C ALA A 140 16.06 -4.60 39.37
N MET A 141 14.95 -4.38 40.07
CA MET A 141 14.93 -4.04 41.49
C MET A 141 14.24 -5.17 42.25
N PHE A 142 14.87 -5.65 43.31
CA PHE A 142 14.39 -6.81 44.04
C PHE A 142 14.62 -6.70 45.53
N THR A 143 13.84 -7.44 46.31
CA THR A 143 14.13 -7.74 47.72
C THR A 143 14.35 -9.24 47.87
N SER A 144 15.10 -9.63 48.90
CA SER A 144 15.35 -11.03 49.24
C SER A 144 15.69 -11.17 50.72
N ARG A 145 15.74 -12.40 51.21
CA ARG A 145 16.20 -12.76 52.55
C ARG A 145 17.58 -13.40 52.50
N ASP A 146 18.34 -13.22 53.57
CA ASP A 146 19.57 -13.98 53.80
C ASP A 146 19.27 -15.37 54.37
N LYS A 147 20.33 -16.17 54.59
CA LYS A 147 20.22 -17.52 55.16
C LYS A 147 19.58 -17.57 56.55
N THR A 148 19.52 -16.43 57.25
CA THR A 148 18.90 -16.33 58.59
C THR A 148 17.44 -15.87 58.52
N GLY A 149 16.90 -15.67 57.31
CA GLY A 149 15.54 -15.18 57.10
C GLY A 149 15.39 -13.66 57.21
N ARG A 150 16.50 -12.92 57.40
CA ARG A 150 16.47 -11.45 57.51
C ARG A 150 16.35 -10.82 56.13
N ASN A 151 15.45 -9.85 55.99
CA ASN A 151 15.27 -9.11 54.74
C ASN A 151 16.47 -8.17 54.47
N LEU A 152 17.02 -8.23 53.27
CA LEU A 152 18.19 -7.45 52.83
C LEU A 152 17.83 -6.06 52.26
N GLY A 153 16.55 -5.71 52.26
CA GLY A 153 16.06 -4.45 51.70
C GLY A 153 15.95 -4.48 50.17
N LEU A 154 15.57 -3.33 49.59
CA LEU A 154 15.46 -3.16 48.15
C LEU A 154 16.85 -2.95 47.56
N LYS A 155 17.22 -3.79 46.58
CA LYS A 155 18.48 -3.69 45.86
C LYS A 155 18.24 -3.59 44.36
N ARG A 156 19.15 -2.90 43.68
CA ARG A 156 19.26 -2.91 42.21
C ARG A 156 20.16 -4.05 41.78
N VAL A 157 19.88 -4.63 40.62
CA VAL A 157 20.69 -5.70 40.06
C VAL A 157 20.74 -5.62 38.55
N VAL A 158 21.90 -5.96 38.00
CA VAL A 158 22.11 -6.19 36.58
C VAL A 158 22.43 -7.66 36.39
N VAL A 159 21.62 -8.34 35.58
CA VAL A 159 21.81 -9.75 35.24
C VAL A 159 22.19 -9.85 33.77
N THR A 160 23.28 -10.53 33.46
CA THR A 160 23.71 -10.83 32.09
C THR A 160 24.00 -12.31 31.94
N ASP A 161 24.27 -12.77 30.72
CA ASP A 161 24.72 -14.15 30.48
C ASP A 161 26.00 -14.50 31.24
N ALA A 162 26.87 -13.51 31.48
CA ALA A 162 28.13 -13.71 32.21
C ALA A 162 27.98 -13.67 33.73
N ARG A 163 27.13 -12.79 34.29
CA ARG A 163 27.13 -12.54 35.74
C ARG A 163 25.80 -12.01 36.29
N VAL A 164 25.64 -12.11 37.61
CA VAL A 164 24.65 -11.36 38.40
C VAL A 164 25.43 -10.36 39.24
N ALA A 165 25.14 -9.07 39.08
CA ALA A 165 25.79 -8.00 39.84
C ALA A 165 24.71 -7.21 40.59
N ALA A 166 24.57 -7.47 41.89
CA ALA A 166 23.69 -6.69 42.77
C ALA A 166 24.46 -5.47 43.29
N GLU A 167 23.76 -4.36 43.45
CA GLU A 167 24.33 -3.16 44.06
C GLU A 167 24.57 -3.41 45.55
N GLU A 168 25.81 -3.19 45.96
CA GLU A 168 26.22 -3.17 47.35
C GLU A 168 26.74 -1.78 47.73
N ALA A 169 26.68 -1.45 49.02
CA ALA A 169 27.28 -0.20 49.50
C ALA A 169 28.80 -0.20 49.25
N PRO A 170 29.42 0.96 48.95
CA PRO A 170 30.85 1.07 48.71
C PRO A 170 31.66 0.99 50.01
N THR A 171 31.61 -0.16 50.70
CA THR A 171 32.45 -0.45 51.87
C THR A 171 33.76 -1.10 51.44
N ARG A 172 34.74 -1.16 52.34
CA ARG A 172 36.04 -1.78 52.06
C ARG A 172 35.90 -3.26 51.66
N GLU A 173 34.93 -3.95 52.24
CA GLU A 173 34.66 -5.38 52.05
C GLU A 173 33.85 -5.66 50.77
N ALA A 174 33.04 -4.70 50.31
CA ALA A 174 32.12 -4.85 49.19
C ALA A 174 32.55 -4.06 47.93
N MET A 175 33.72 -3.41 47.95
CA MET A 175 34.19 -2.54 46.86
C MET A 175 34.23 -3.27 45.51
N SER A 176 34.64 -4.55 45.48
CA SER A 176 34.64 -5.35 44.26
C SER A 176 33.23 -5.53 43.67
N GLN A 177 32.24 -5.82 44.51
CA GLN A 177 30.84 -6.04 44.12
C GLN A 177 30.23 -4.72 43.65
N TYR A 178 30.52 -3.63 44.36
CA TYR A 178 30.15 -2.28 43.96
C TYR A 178 30.69 -1.97 42.56
N LEU A 179 31.99 -2.12 42.30
CA LEU A 179 32.59 -1.85 40.99
C LEU A 179 32.04 -2.77 39.89
N LEU A 180 31.81 -4.06 40.19
CA LEU A 180 31.20 -4.99 39.24
C LEU A 180 29.79 -4.56 38.85
N PHE A 181 28.99 -4.07 39.79
CA PHE A 181 27.68 -3.49 39.51
C PHE A 181 27.80 -2.23 38.64
N GLN A 182 28.69 -1.29 38.97
CA GLN A 182 28.89 -0.07 38.19
C GLN A 182 29.28 -0.39 36.73
N LEU A 183 30.20 -1.34 36.54
CA LEU A 183 30.61 -1.79 35.21
C LEU A 183 29.45 -2.48 34.47
N ALA A 184 28.74 -3.39 35.13
CA ALA A 184 27.60 -4.09 34.52
C ALA A 184 26.50 -3.11 34.11
N ALA A 185 26.16 -2.14 34.96
CA ALA A 185 25.18 -1.10 34.69
C ALA A 185 25.58 -0.24 33.47
N ARG A 186 26.83 0.21 33.40
CA ARG A 186 27.37 0.94 32.24
C ARG A 186 27.33 0.10 30.95
N ASP A 187 27.79 -1.14 31.04
CA ASP A 187 27.94 -2.02 29.89
C ASP A 187 26.59 -2.41 29.31
N THR A 188 25.54 -2.52 30.13
CA THR A 188 24.17 -2.83 29.71
C THR A 188 23.29 -1.59 29.46
N GLY A 189 23.66 -0.45 30.02
CA GLY A 189 22.82 0.77 30.04
C GLY A 189 21.75 0.76 31.13
N CYS A 190 21.82 -0.16 32.09
CA CYS A 190 20.93 -0.15 33.26
C CYS A 190 21.27 1.02 34.19
N PHE A 191 20.23 1.62 34.80
CA PHE A 191 20.36 2.63 35.86
C PHE A 191 21.21 3.85 35.45
N PRO A 192 20.62 4.83 34.75
CA PRO A 192 21.38 5.96 34.20
C PRO A 192 22.00 6.88 35.26
N ASP A 193 21.55 6.76 36.51
CA ASP A 193 22.06 7.48 37.68
C ASP A 193 23.35 6.88 38.26
N VAL A 194 23.76 5.70 37.79
CA VAL A 194 25.00 5.05 38.21
C VAL A 194 26.21 5.85 37.69
N LEU A 195 27.04 6.32 38.61
CA LEU A 195 28.22 7.15 38.31
C LEU A 195 29.11 6.41 37.31
N GLN A 196 29.47 7.08 36.21
CA GLN A 196 30.44 6.54 35.25
C GLN A 196 31.82 6.51 35.93
N VAL A 197 32.12 5.40 36.62
CA VAL A 197 33.45 5.15 37.15
C VAL A 197 34.41 5.09 35.97
N LYS A 198 35.13 6.19 35.72
CA LYS A 198 36.23 6.22 34.75
C LYS A 198 37.37 5.44 35.37
N MET A 199 37.63 4.24 34.85
CA MET A 199 38.91 3.57 35.12
C MET A 199 39.99 4.40 34.42
N LEU A 200 40.89 5.01 35.20
CA LEU A 200 42.13 5.55 34.66
C LEU A 200 42.95 4.34 34.18
N GLN A 201 43.20 4.30 32.87
CA GLN A 201 44.11 3.33 32.25
C GLN A 201 45.56 3.68 32.56
#